data_AF-A0A5E8CII0-F1
#
_entry.id   AF-A0A5E8CII0-F1
#
_cell.length_a   1.000
_cell.length_b   1.000
_cell.length_c   1.000
_cell.angle_alpha   90.00
_cell.angle_beta   90.00
_cell.angle_gamma   90.00
#
_symmetry.space_group_name_H-M   'P 1'
#
loop_
_entity.id
_entity.type
_entity.pdbx_description
1 polymer ?
#
loop_
_entity_poly.entity_id
_entity_poly.type
_entity_poly.pdbx_seq_one_letter_code
_entity_poly.pdbx_strand_id
1 'polypeptide(L)'
;MSTLDQNNLIENKLTLKELQEGIKLEKIEDDDKDNVCHKRCKFLFDWKRFFLPLAIALPVLIYFDKLRNDIYIFSSCLVSALIICWNFPQIAKMGYTKPIYFEDLAEQNMISKKLLKKKILNNIESSKNFQYQFILLQQVFLSLTIAVIIEYASYRYKSTTLIFTEVLGLLGGLVSLYTKITKMIGRMLLKCLYMRKKEQRRKIMESMSKKKNFNKEFNTILKQNNMKKSASETKFNRISHTIIKIK
;
A
#
# COMPACT_ATOMS: atom_id res chain seq x y z
N MET A 1 32.36 -39.27 -9.22
CA MET A 1 31.66 -38.02 -8.84
C MET A 1 32.40 -37.45 -7.63
N SER A 2 33.02 -36.27 -7.77
CA SER A 2 33.98 -35.77 -6.78
C SER A 2 33.27 -35.35 -5.48
N THR A 3 33.89 -35.60 -4.32
CA THR A 3 33.38 -35.16 -3.00
C THR A 3 33.23 -33.63 -2.90
N LEU A 4 33.88 -32.89 -3.81
CA LEU A 4 33.79 -31.44 -3.90
C LEU A 4 32.42 -30.95 -4.45
N ASP A 5 31.81 -31.70 -5.37
CA ASP A 5 30.51 -31.32 -5.96
C ASP A 5 29.35 -31.51 -4.97
N GLN A 6 29.45 -32.47 -4.05
CA GLN A 6 28.43 -32.69 -3.02
C GLN A 6 28.39 -31.56 -2.00
N ASN A 7 29.55 -31.00 -1.61
CA ASN A 7 29.61 -29.91 -0.64
C ASN A 7 29.03 -28.60 -1.19
N ASN A 8 29.29 -28.27 -2.46
CA ASN A 8 28.70 -27.10 -3.12
C ASN A 8 27.17 -27.21 -3.28
N LEU A 9 26.66 -28.44 -3.46
CA LEU A 9 25.22 -28.68 -3.55
C LEU A 9 24.53 -28.52 -2.18
N ILE A 10 25.23 -28.87 -1.10
CA ILE A 10 24.72 -28.76 0.28
C ILE A 10 24.68 -27.28 0.71
N GLU A 11 25.71 -26.48 0.43
CA GLU A 11 25.71 -25.03 0.74
C GLU A 11 24.59 -24.25 0.01
N ASN A 12 24.34 -24.58 -1.25
CA ASN A 12 23.26 -23.93 -2.02
C ASN A 12 21.86 -24.32 -1.53
N LYS A 13 21.68 -25.55 -1.01
CA LYS A 13 20.41 -25.95 -0.39
C LYS A 13 20.19 -25.29 0.97
N LEU A 14 21.26 -25.07 1.73
CA LEU A 14 21.20 -24.42 3.04
C LEU A 14 20.78 -22.94 2.90
N THR A 15 21.41 -22.21 1.98
CA THR A 15 21.09 -20.81 1.70
C THR A 15 19.67 -20.59 1.13
N LEU A 16 19.15 -21.52 0.34
CA LEU A 16 17.77 -21.48 -0.15
C LEU A 16 16.74 -21.72 0.97
N LYS A 17 17.04 -22.59 1.94
CA LYS A 17 16.18 -22.82 3.11
C LYS A 17 16.13 -21.59 4.02
N GLU A 18 17.27 -20.97 4.31
CA GLU A 18 17.32 -19.74 5.12
C GLU A 18 16.57 -18.58 4.47
N LEU A 19 16.66 -18.44 3.14
CA LEU A 19 15.85 -17.45 2.40
C LEU A 19 14.35 -17.76 2.46
N GLN A 20 13.95 -19.03 2.38
CA GLN A 20 12.55 -19.41 2.49
C GLN A 20 12.01 -19.22 3.92
N GLU A 21 12.80 -19.51 4.95
CA GLU A 21 12.42 -19.32 6.35
C GLU A 21 12.36 -17.84 6.72
N GLY A 22 13.29 -17.02 6.24
CA GLY A 22 13.23 -15.56 6.42
C GLY A 22 11.98 -14.95 5.79
N ILE A 23 11.60 -15.38 4.57
CA ILE A 23 10.36 -14.93 3.91
C ILE A 23 9.09 -15.45 4.62
N LYS A 24 9.17 -16.60 5.29
CA LYS A 24 8.06 -17.16 6.09
C LYS A 24 7.90 -16.40 7.41
N LEU A 25 9.00 -16.09 8.10
CA LEU A 25 9.00 -15.35 9.35
C LEU A 25 8.48 -13.92 9.17
N GLU A 26 8.89 -13.23 8.10
CA GLU A 26 8.41 -11.88 7.78
C GLU A 26 6.89 -11.86 7.49
N LYS A 27 6.32 -12.96 6.98
CA LYS A 27 4.87 -13.08 6.76
C LYS A 27 4.06 -13.37 8.03
N ILE A 28 4.65 -14.03 9.03
CA ILE A 28 3.94 -14.44 10.24
C ILE A 28 3.86 -13.28 11.24
N GLU A 29 4.87 -12.41 11.31
CA GLU A 29 4.83 -11.24 12.20
C GLU A 29 3.82 -10.17 11.80
N ASP A 30 3.48 -10.06 10.50
CA ASP A 30 2.52 -9.07 10.01
C ASP A 30 1.05 -9.49 10.28
N ASP A 31 0.73 -10.79 10.23
CA ASP A 31 -0.66 -11.27 10.41
C ASP A 31 -1.10 -11.29 11.89
N ASP A 32 -0.20 -11.53 12.85
CA ASP A 32 -0.55 -11.57 14.28
C ASP A 32 -0.73 -10.18 14.91
N LYS A 33 -0.03 -9.15 14.41
CA LYS A 33 -0.20 -7.76 14.85
C LYS A 33 -1.58 -7.20 14.51
N ASP A 34 -2.15 -7.60 13.38
CA ASP A 34 -3.44 -7.12 12.91
C ASP A 34 -4.61 -7.60 13.80
N ASN A 35 -4.53 -8.82 14.32
CA ASN A 35 -5.57 -9.40 15.19
C ASN A 35 -5.62 -8.75 16.58
N VAL A 36 -4.47 -8.33 17.12
CA VAL A 36 -4.40 -7.61 18.41
C VAL A 36 -4.91 -6.17 18.26
N CYS A 37 -4.60 -5.51 17.15
CA CYS A 37 -5.09 -4.16 16.86
C CYS A 37 -6.62 -4.11 16.65
N HIS A 38 -7.20 -5.14 16.04
CA HIS A 38 -8.64 -5.22 15.81
C HIS A 38 -9.46 -5.28 17.12
N LYS A 39 -8.95 -5.94 18.17
CA LYS A 39 -9.63 -6.04 19.47
C LYS A 39 -9.60 -4.73 20.27
N ARG A 40 -8.50 -3.95 20.22
CA ARG A 40 -8.43 -2.60 20.82
C ARG A 40 -9.24 -1.56 20.05
N CYS A 41 -9.36 -1.69 18.72
CA CYS A 41 -10.08 -0.73 17.89
C CYS A 41 -11.60 -0.76 18.05
N LYS A 42 -12.22 -1.79 18.66
CA LYS A 42 -13.67 -1.78 18.92
C LYS A 42 -14.09 -0.58 19.77
N PHE A 43 -13.27 -0.18 20.74
CA PHE A 43 -13.51 1.00 21.58
C PHE A 43 -13.36 2.34 20.82
N LEU A 44 -12.41 2.42 19.88
CA LEU A 44 -12.24 3.59 19.00
C LEU A 44 -13.39 3.76 17.99
N PHE A 45 -14.14 2.69 17.70
CA PHE A 45 -15.32 2.75 16.83
C PHE A 45 -16.51 3.44 17.53
N ASP A 46 -16.60 3.39 18.86
CA ASP A 46 -17.66 4.07 19.59
C ASP A 46 -17.46 5.59 19.62
N TRP A 47 -16.20 6.06 19.68
CA TRP A 47 -15.90 7.51 19.63
C TRP A 47 -16.35 8.17 18.33
N LYS A 48 -16.37 7.43 17.20
CA LYS A 48 -16.84 7.99 15.91
C LYS A 48 -18.33 8.32 15.94
N ARG A 49 -19.13 7.49 16.63
CA ARG A 49 -20.58 7.66 16.76
C ARG A 49 -20.96 8.87 17.59
N PHE A 50 -20.07 9.31 18.49
CA PHE A 50 -20.27 10.51 19.30
C PHE A 50 -20.48 11.78 18.46
N PHE A 51 -19.88 11.86 17.26
CA PHE A 51 -20.05 13.03 16.37
C PHE A 51 -21.31 12.99 15.51
N LEU A 52 -22.07 11.89 15.52
CA LEU A 52 -23.24 11.74 14.65
C LEU A 52 -24.36 12.76 14.94
N PRO A 53 -24.68 13.07 16.23
CA PRO A 53 -25.60 14.17 16.54
C PRO A 53 -25.14 15.52 15.99
N LEU A 54 -23.83 15.79 15.98
CA LEU A 54 -23.28 17.04 15.43
C LEU A 54 -23.53 17.17 13.92
N ALA A 55 -23.48 16.05 13.18
CA ALA A 55 -23.79 16.04 11.75
C ALA A 55 -25.26 16.37 11.43
N ILE A 56 -26.18 16.18 12.39
CA ILE A 56 -27.59 16.54 12.25
C ILE A 56 -27.82 17.96 12.80
N ALA A 57 -27.16 18.32 13.89
CA ALA A 57 -27.30 19.63 14.52
C ALA A 57 -26.82 20.78 13.63
N LEU A 58 -25.67 20.60 12.94
CA LEU A 58 -25.09 21.66 12.10
C LEU A 58 -26.02 22.13 10.96
N PRO A 59 -26.62 21.25 10.14
CA PRO A 59 -27.55 21.69 9.09
C PRO A 59 -28.88 22.21 9.65
N VAL A 60 -29.33 21.73 10.82
CA VAL A 60 -30.57 22.21 11.47
C VAL A 60 -30.43 23.69 11.88
N LEU A 61 -29.23 24.17 12.19
CA LEU A 61 -29.01 25.58 12.50
C LEU A 61 -29.30 26.54 11.32
N ILE A 62 -29.41 26.02 10.08
CA ILE A 62 -29.80 26.80 8.90
C ILE A 62 -31.23 27.36 9.03
N TYR A 63 -32.08 26.78 9.88
CA TYR A 63 -33.43 27.30 10.15
C TYR A 63 -33.44 28.64 10.89
N PHE A 64 -32.33 29.03 11.54
CA PHE A 64 -32.21 30.35 12.14
C PHE A 64 -31.76 31.37 11.10
N ASP A 65 -32.59 32.37 10.82
CA ASP A 65 -32.32 33.39 9.80
C ASP A 65 -30.97 34.10 10.00
N LYS A 66 -30.54 34.29 11.25
CA LYS A 66 -29.24 34.93 11.59
C LYS A 66 -28.02 34.14 11.11
N LEU A 67 -28.15 32.82 10.93
CA LEU A 67 -27.05 31.92 10.54
C LEU A 67 -27.13 31.51 9.06
N ARG A 68 -28.13 32.01 8.33
CA ARG A 68 -28.43 31.61 6.94
C ARG A 68 -27.54 32.30 5.91
N ASN A 69 -26.22 32.20 6.10
CA ASN A 69 -25.23 32.66 5.13
C ASN A 69 -24.84 31.52 4.17
N ASP A 70 -24.58 31.82 2.90
CA ASP A 70 -24.26 30.79 1.90
C ASP A 70 -22.99 30.00 2.27
N ILE A 71 -21.97 30.69 2.80
CA ILE A 71 -20.74 30.07 3.33
C ILE A 71 -21.05 29.11 4.50
N TYR A 72 -21.99 29.48 5.37
CA TYR A 72 -22.40 28.65 6.50
C TYR A 72 -23.13 27.39 6.03
N ILE A 73 -24.04 27.54 5.06
CA ILE A 73 -24.76 26.42 4.44
C ILE A 73 -23.76 25.44 3.82
N PHE A 74 -22.85 25.92 2.99
CA PHE A 74 -21.83 25.08 2.37
C PHE A 74 -20.95 24.36 3.40
N SER A 75 -20.39 25.11 4.35
CA SER A 75 -19.46 24.55 5.36
C SER A 75 -20.15 23.59 6.33
N SER A 76 -21.36 23.92 6.80
CA SER A 76 -22.15 23.03 7.67
C SER A 76 -22.52 21.73 6.97
N CYS A 77 -22.97 21.80 5.71
CA CYS A 77 -23.29 20.62 4.91
C CYS A 77 -22.03 19.78 4.59
N LEU A 78 -20.90 20.42 4.29
CA LEU A 78 -19.63 19.74 4.05
C LEU A 78 -19.17 18.96 5.29
N VAL A 79 -19.11 19.61 6.45
CA VAL A 79 -18.69 18.98 7.71
C VAL A 79 -19.65 17.85 8.09
N SER A 80 -20.96 18.07 7.93
CA SER A 80 -21.97 17.06 8.25
C SER A 80 -21.87 15.84 7.32
N ALA A 81 -21.77 16.07 6.01
CA ALA A 81 -21.57 15.00 5.03
C ALA A 81 -20.26 14.25 5.28
N LEU A 82 -19.20 14.94 5.69
CA LEU A 82 -17.92 14.32 6.04
C LEU A 82 -18.05 13.43 7.27
N ILE A 83 -18.72 13.88 8.34
CA ILE A 83 -18.96 13.09 9.56
C ILE A 83 -19.81 11.85 9.26
N ILE A 84 -20.86 12.00 8.44
CA ILE A 84 -21.71 10.89 8.00
C ILE A 84 -20.89 9.88 7.18
N CYS A 85 -20.16 10.36 6.16
CA CYS A 85 -19.33 9.49 5.33
C CYS A 85 -18.25 8.78 6.16
N TRP A 86 -17.68 9.45 7.15
CA TRP A 86 -16.68 8.89 8.07
C TRP A 86 -17.25 7.80 8.97
N ASN A 87 -18.48 7.98 9.48
CA ASN A 87 -19.17 6.98 10.31
C ASN A 87 -19.65 5.78 9.49
N PHE A 88 -20.10 6.01 8.26
CA PHE A 88 -20.65 4.98 7.38
C PHE A 88 -19.79 4.80 6.13
N PRO A 89 -18.60 4.16 6.23
CA PRO A 89 -17.76 3.86 5.08
C PRO A 89 -18.46 2.99 4.04
N GLN A 90 -19.54 2.29 4.40
CA GLN A 90 -20.38 1.53 3.47
C GLN A 90 -20.99 2.42 2.39
N ILE A 91 -21.33 3.68 2.68
CA ILE A 91 -21.88 4.63 1.69
C ILE A 91 -20.82 4.93 0.62
N ALA A 92 -19.59 5.21 1.06
CA ALA A 92 -18.47 5.42 0.15
C ALA A 92 -18.16 4.16 -0.68
N LYS A 93 -18.37 2.96 -0.10
CA LYS A 93 -18.24 1.68 -0.81
C LYS A 93 -19.39 1.45 -1.81
N MET A 94 -20.62 1.84 -1.52
CA MET A 94 -21.75 1.69 -2.45
C MET A 94 -21.59 2.53 -3.72
N GLY A 95 -20.98 3.72 -3.60
CA GLY A 95 -20.60 4.53 -4.77
C GLY A 95 -19.53 3.87 -5.66
N TYR A 96 -18.95 2.77 -5.21
CA TYR A 96 -17.98 1.96 -5.93
C TYR A 96 -18.43 0.50 -5.96
N THR A 97 -19.28 0.16 -6.92
CA THR A 97 -19.80 -1.21 -7.10
C THR A 97 -18.70 -2.25 -7.32
N LYS A 98 -17.49 -1.81 -7.68
CA LYS A 98 -16.24 -2.57 -7.66
C LYS A 98 -15.09 -1.58 -7.41
N PRO A 99 -14.17 -1.80 -6.44
CA PRO A 99 -12.92 -1.02 -6.42
C PRO A 99 -12.31 -1.15 -7.80
N ILE A 100 -11.85 -0.05 -8.42
CA ILE A 100 -11.35 -0.02 -9.80
C ILE A 100 -10.42 -1.22 -10.00
N TYR A 101 -10.96 -2.28 -10.60
CA TYR A 101 -10.23 -3.53 -10.70
C TYR A 101 -9.17 -3.33 -11.73
N PHE A 102 -8.02 -3.88 -11.40
CA PHE A 102 -6.88 -3.97 -12.29
C PHE A 102 -7.19 -4.65 -13.63
N GLU A 103 -8.33 -5.32 -13.77
CA GLU A 103 -8.88 -5.80 -15.04
C GLU A 103 -8.92 -4.70 -16.12
N ASP A 104 -9.40 -3.49 -15.78
CA ASP A 104 -9.43 -2.33 -16.69
C ASP A 104 -8.02 -1.81 -17.06
N LEU A 105 -7.00 -2.11 -16.24
CA LEU A 105 -5.61 -1.70 -16.47
C LEU A 105 -4.75 -2.81 -17.08
N ALA A 106 -5.19 -4.06 -16.98
CA ALA A 106 -4.49 -5.24 -17.47
C ALA A 106 -4.72 -5.48 -18.97
N GLU A 107 -5.83 -4.98 -19.51
CA GLU A 107 -6.20 -5.19 -20.91
C GLU A 107 -5.37 -4.34 -21.90
N GLN A 108 -4.82 -3.19 -21.48
CA GLN A 108 -4.11 -2.29 -22.39
C GLN A 108 -2.63 -2.62 -22.67
N ASN A 109 -2.00 -3.65 -22.06
CA ASN A 109 -0.54 -3.84 -22.16
C ASN A 109 -0.07 -5.31 -22.08
N MET A 110 -0.69 -6.20 -22.85
CA MET A 110 -0.24 -7.58 -23.02
C MET A 110 0.99 -7.59 -23.95
N ILE A 111 2.08 -8.34 -23.78
CA ILE A 111 2.08 -9.81 -23.77
C ILE A 111 3.20 -10.40 -22.87
N SER A 112 4.34 -9.75 -22.61
CA SER A 112 5.49 -10.43 -21.94
C SER A 112 5.75 -10.07 -20.46
N LYS A 113 5.25 -8.94 -19.92
CA LYS A 113 5.46 -8.53 -18.50
C LYS A 113 4.40 -9.06 -17.51
N LYS A 114 3.44 -9.86 -17.98
CA LYS A 114 2.19 -10.23 -17.28
C LYS A 114 2.39 -11.00 -15.99
N LEU A 115 3.23 -12.03 -15.97
CA LEU A 115 3.33 -12.94 -14.81
C LEU A 115 3.98 -12.26 -13.60
N LEU A 116 5.01 -11.44 -13.84
CA LEU A 116 5.68 -10.71 -12.77
C LEU A 116 4.76 -9.61 -12.22
N LYS A 117 4.10 -8.81 -13.07
CA LYS A 117 3.14 -7.79 -12.62
C LYS A 117 2.02 -8.40 -11.78
N LYS A 118 1.46 -9.56 -12.19
CA LYS A 118 0.31 -10.19 -11.51
C LYS A 118 0.62 -10.60 -10.06
N LYS A 119 1.78 -11.24 -9.81
CA LYS A 119 2.20 -11.65 -8.45
C LYS A 119 2.55 -10.47 -7.55
N ILE A 120 3.07 -9.40 -8.16
CA ILE A 120 3.47 -8.17 -7.46
C ILE A 120 2.25 -7.36 -7.08
N LEU A 121 1.26 -7.28 -7.97
CA LEU A 121 0.04 -6.51 -7.73
C LEU A 121 -0.91 -7.16 -6.74
N ASN A 122 -1.06 -8.49 -6.77
CA ASN A 122 -1.85 -9.21 -5.78
C ASN A 122 -1.41 -8.88 -4.34
N ASN A 123 -0.11 -8.66 -4.13
CA ASN A 123 0.46 -8.31 -2.83
C ASN A 123 0.44 -6.78 -2.53
N ILE A 124 0.05 -5.93 -3.50
CA ILE A 124 -0.20 -4.49 -3.25
C ILE A 124 -1.65 -4.29 -2.88
N GLU A 125 -2.54 -4.98 -3.58
CA GLU A 125 -3.99 -4.92 -3.42
C GLU A 125 -4.44 -5.50 -2.07
N SER A 126 -3.68 -6.46 -1.51
CA SER A 126 -3.86 -6.97 -0.15
C SER A 126 -3.38 -6.01 0.95
N SER A 127 -2.77 -4.87 0.61
CA SER A 127 -2.34 -3.91 1.62
C SER A 127 -3.58 -3.20 2.20
N LYS A 128 -4.03 -3.65 3.36
CA LYS A 128 -5.15 -3.07 4.13
C LYS A 128 -5.01 -1.54 4.27
N ASN A 129 -3.77 -1.06 4.44
CA ASN A 129 -3.44 0.36 4.54
C ASN A 129 -3.81 1.15 3.29
N PHE A 130 -3.67 0.54 2.10
CA PHE A 130 -4.01 1.19 0.85
C PHE A 130 -5.51 1.37 0.69
N GLN A 131 -6.26 0.29 0.93
CA GLN A 131 -7.72 0.32 0.85
C GLN A 131 -8.28 1.37 1.81
N TYR A 132 -7.70 1.47 3.01
CA TYR A 132 -8.08 2.49 3.99
C TYR A 132 -7.84 3.92 3.49
N GLN A 133 -6.66 4.24 2.96
CA GLN A 133 -6.36 5.57 2.41
C GLN A 133 -7.26 5.93 1.23
N PHE A 134 -7.53 4.97 0.35
CA PHE A 134 -8.43 5.17 -0.78
C PHE A 134 -9.86 5.46 -0.31
N ILE A 135 -10.37 4.70 0.66
CA ILE A 135 -11.71 4.92 1.24
C ILE A 135 -11.78 6.30 1.90
N LEU A 136 -10.77 6.72 2.66
CA LEU A 136 -10.73 8.05 3.29
C LEU A 136 -10.79 9.16 2.24
N LEU A 137 -9.96 9.07 1.20
CA LEU A 137 -9.93 10.04 0.11
C LEU A 137 -11.30 10.10 -0.58
N GLN A 138 -11.90 8.94 -0.82
CA GLN A 138 -13.22 8.82 -1.41
C GLN A 138 -14.31 9.48 -0.57
N GLN A 139 -14.28 9.31 0.75
CA GLN A 139 -15.20 9.96 1.69
C GLN A 139 -15.09 11.49 1.61
N VAL A 140 -13.88 12.02 1.52
CA VAL A 140 -13.65 13.47 1.36
C VAL A 140 -14.28 13.99 0.06
N PHE A 141 -14.01 13.36 -1.08
CA PHE A 141 -14.59 13.80 -2.36
C PHE A 141 -16.11 13.63 -2.42
N LEU A 142 -16.65 12.58 -1.81
CA LEU A 142 -18.10 12.38 -1.72
C LEU A 142 -18.76 13.47 -0.88
N SER A 143 -18.19 13.80 0.28
CA SER A 143 -18.71 14.88 1.13
C SER A 143 -18.66 16.24 0.44
N LEU A 144 -17.58 16.52 -0.31
CA LEU A 144 -17.45 17.75 -1.10
C LEU A 144 -18.51 17.82 -2.21
N THR A 145 -18.76 16.71 -2.89
CA THR A 145 -19.77 16.64 -3.96
C THR A 145 -21.17 16.88 -3.40
N ILE A 146 -21.49 16.28 -2.25
CA ILE A 146 -22.78 16.50 -1.55
C ILE A 146 -22.92 17.97 -1.14
N ALA A 147 -21.87 18.58 -0.59
CA ALA A 147 -21.90 19.99 -0.19
C ALA A 147 -22.16 20.92 -1.39
N VAL A 148 -21.47 20.71 -2.51
CA VAL A 148 -21.69 21.49 -3.75
C VAL A 148 -23.10 21.30 -4.30
N ILE A 149 -23.64 20.08 -4.26
CA ILE A 149 -25.03 19.80 -4.66
C ILE A 149 -26.01 20.61 -3.80
N ILE A 150 -25.83 20.60 -2.48
CA ILE A 150 -26.75 21.28 -1.54
C ILE A 150 -26.63 22.80 -1.68
N GLU A 151 -25.42 23.34 -1.76
CA GLU A 151 -25.19 24.78 -1.98
C GLU A 151 -25.85 25.24 -3.27
N TYR A 152 -25.63 24.52 -4.37
CA TYR A 152 -26.26 24.82 -5.65
C TYR A 152 -27.79 24.75 -5.56
N ALA A 153 -28.33 23.70 -4.93
CA ALA A 153 -29.78 23.54 -4.74
C ALA A 153 -30.35 24.69 -3.89
N SER A 154 -29.65 25.11 -2.85
CA SER A 154 -30.03 26.24 -1.98
C SER A 154 -30.04 27.56 -2.72
N TYR A 155 -28.98 27.83 -3.51
CA TYR A 155 -28.89 29.02 -4.37
C TYR A 155 -30.06 29.07 -5.36
N ARG A 156 -30.35 27.95 -6.02
CA ARG A 156 -31.36 27.90 -7.08
C ARG A 156 -32.80 27.97 -6.54
N TYR A 157 -33.06 27.42 -5.35
CA TYR A 157 -34.36 27.51 -4.68
C TYR A 157 -34.75 28.96 -4.35
N LYS A 158 -33.78 29.83 -4.09
CA LYS A 158 -34.05 31.27 -3.84
C LYS A 158 -34.45 32.03 -5.11
N SER A 159 -34.02 31.59 -6.29
CA SER A 159 -34.12 32.40 -7.53
C SER A 159 -35.23 31.99 -8.51
N THR A 160 -35.87 30.82 -8.38
CA THR A 160 -36.83 30.34 -9.39
C THR A 160 -37.75 29.23 -8.88
N THR A 161 -39.00 29.18 -9.38
CA THR A 161 -39.87 27.99 -9.32
C THR A 161 -39.26 26.88 -10.18
N LEU A 162 -38.39 26.09 -9.57
CA LEU A 162 -37.65 25.03 -10.26
C LEU A 162 -38.58 23.94 -10.81
N ILE A 163 -38.36 23.58 -12.08
CA ILE A 163 -38.88 22.34 -12.64
C ILE A 163 -37.96 21.21 -12.13
N PHE A 164 -38.56 20.19 -11.50
CA PHE A 164 -37.86 19.03 -10.92
C PHE A 164 -36.84 18.37 -11.90
N THR A 165 -37.08 18.48 -13.20
CA THR A 165 -36.21 17.97 -14.26
C THR A 165 -34.83 18.64 -14.30
N GLU A 166 -34.72 19.94 -14.03
CA GLU A 166 -33.43 20.66 -14.01
C GLU A 166 -32.54 20.13 -12.88
N VAL A 167 -33.13 19.95 -11.69
CA VAL A 167 -32.43 19.43 -10.51
C VAL A 167 -31.92 18.01 -10.76
N LEU A 168 -32.75 17.17 -11.38
CA LEU A 168 -32.36 15.80 -11.72
C LEU A 168 -31.22 15.75 -12.75
N GLY A 169 -31.28 16.59 -13.78
CA GLY A 169 -30.24 16.68 -14.80
C GLY A 169 -28.88 17.09 -14.22
N LEU A 170 -28.89 18.06 -13.30
CA LEU A 170 -27.70 18.53 -12.60
C LEU A 170 -27.14 17.48 -11.63
N LEU A 171 -28.00 16.80 -10.88
CA LEU A 171 -27.60 15.66 -10.03
C LEU A 171 -26.92 14.58 -10.88
N GLY A 172 -27.50 14.23 -12.03
CA GLY A 172 -26.89 13.28 -12.96
C GLY A 172 -25.53 13.74 -13.48
N GLY A 173 -25.41 15.03 -13.84
CA GLY A 173 -24.15 15.64 -14.26
C GLY A 173 -23.06 15.62 -13.19
N LEU A 174 -23.42 15.95 -11.94
CA LEU A 174 -22.51 15.97 -10.80
C LEU A 174 -22.07 14.56 -10.40
N VAL A 175 -22.99 13.57 -10.42
CA VAL A 175 -22.63 12.17 -10.22
C VAL A 175 -21.68 11.68 -11.31
N SER A 176 -21.94 12.02 -12.58
CA SER A 176 -21.03 11.70 -13.69
C SER A 176 -19.65 12.33 -13.50
N LEU A 177 -19.58 13.60 -13.11
CA LEU A 177 -18.33 14.30 -12.83
C LEU A 177 -17.57 13.65 -11.66
N TYR A 178 -18.27 13.34 -10.56
CA TYR A 178 -17.72 12.62 -9.42
C TYR A 178 -17.07 11.30 -9.85
N THR A 179 -17.76 10.47 -10.65
CA THR A 179 -17.16 9.21 -11.13
C THR A 179 -15.90 9.41 -11.99
N LYS A 180 -15.81 10.51 -12.75
CA LYS A 180 -14.60 10.86 -13.52
C LYS A 180 -13.45 11.24 -12.61
N ILE A 181 -13.71 12.10 -11.62
CA ILE A 181 -12.71 12.56 -10.63
C ILE A 181 -12.17 11.37 -9.84
N THR A 182 -13.05 10.49 -9.37
CA THR A 182 -12.67 9.34 -8.55
C THR A 182 -11.87 8.31 -9.35
N LYS A 183 -12.22 8.09 -10.64
CA LYS A 183 -11.38 7.31 -11.58
C LYS A 183 -9.99 7.93 -11.78
N MET A 184 -9.92 9.25 -11.96
CA MET A 184 -8.65 9.96 -12.12
C MET A 184 -7.75 9.81 -10.89
N ILE A 185 -8.32 10.00 -9.70
CA ILE A 185 -7.64 9.83 -8.41
C ILE A 185 -7.16 8.39 -8.25
N GLY A 186 -8.01 7.39 -8.54
CA GLY A 186 -7.63 5.99 -8.49
C GLY A 186 -6.42 5.68 -9.37
N ARG A 187 -6.36 6.23 -10.58
CA ARG A 187 -5.20 6.10 -11.47
C ARG A 187 -3.94 6.78 -10.91
N MET A 188 -4.06 7.98 -10.37
CA MET A 188 -2.94 8.69 -9.74
C MET A 188 -2.38 7.91 -8.55
N LEU A 189 -3.27 7.44 -7.69
CA LEU A 189 -2.94 6.70 -6.50
C LEU A 189 -2.24 5.37 -6.84
N LEU A 190 -2.73 4.66 -7.87
CA LEU A 190 -2.10 3.44 -8.35
C LEU A 190 -0.71 3.69 -8.95
N LYS A 191 -0.53 4.81 -9.68
CA LYS A 191 0.80 5.24 -10.15
C LYS A 191 1.74 5.52 -8.97
N CYS A 192 1.27 6.22 -7.95
CA CYS A 192 2.07 6.52 -6.74
C CYS A 192 2.54 5.24 -6.04
N LEU A 193 1.64 4.28 -5.83
CA LEU A 193 1.98 2.98 -5.28
C LEU A 193 2.99 2.22 -6.12
N TYR A 194 2.77 2.18 -7.44
CA TYR A 194 3.67 1.50 -8.36
C TYR A 194 5.08 2.08 -8.26
N MET A 195 5.20 3.40 -8.16
CA MET A 195 6.47 4.09 -7.97
C MET A 195 7.12 3.73 -6.62
N ARG A 196 6.38 3.77 -5.52
CA ARG A 196 6.89 3.38 -4.19
C ARG A 196 7.40 1.94 -4.16
N LYS A 197 6.67 1.00 -4.74
CA LYS A 197 7.09 -0.41 -4.78
C LYS A 197 8.29 -0.64 -5.71
N LYS A 198 8.35 0.07 -6.83
CA LYS A 198 9.52 0.07 -7.72
C LYS A 198 10.77 0.51 -6.95
N GLU A 199 10.63 1.50 -6.08
CA GLU A 199 11.73 1.98 -5.25
C GLU A 199 12.18 0.96 -4.19
N GLN A 200 11.24 0.33 -3.48
CA GLN A 200 11.56 -0.75 -2.54
C GLN A 200 12.32 -1.90 -3.22
N ARG A 201 11.92 -2.27 -4.43
CA ARG A 201 12.62 -3.31 -5.22
C ARG A 201 14.05 -2.93 -5.56
N ARG A 202 14.30 -1.66 -5.90
CA ARG A 202 15.65 -1.16 -6.16
C ARG A 202 16.53 -1.32 -4.93
N LYS A 203 16.04 -0.87 -3.77
CA LYS A 203 16.76 -1.01 -2.48
C LYS A 203 17.08 -2.47 -2.13
N ILE A 204 16.11 -3.38 -2.30
CA ILE A 204 16.32 -4.81 -2.05
C ILE A 204 17.35 -5.38 -3.03
N MET A 205 17.25 -5.05 -4.32
CA MET A 205 18.19 -5.52 -5.34
C MET A 205 19.62 -5.00 -5.11
N GLU A 206 19.76 -3.73 -4.72
CA GLU A 206 21.03 -3.12 -4.33
C GLU A 206 21.62 -3.80 -3.09
N SER A 207 20.80 -4.08 -2.06
CA SER A 207 21.26 -4.79 -0.87
C SER A 207 21.74 -6.22 -1.17
N MET A 208 21.04 -6.94 -2.05
CA MET A 208 21.46 -8.28 -2.50
C MET A 208 22.74 -8.23 -3.33
N SER A 209 22.91 -7.20 -4.18
CA SER A 209 24.14 -7.03 -4.96
C SER A 209 25.33 -6.71 -4.05
N LYS A 210 25.15 -5.86 -3.04
CA LYS A 210 26.18 -5.58 -2.02
C LYS A 210 26.57 -6.84 -1.25
N LYS A 211 25.59 -7.64 -0.80
CA LYS A 211 25.83 -8.91 -0.10
C LYS A 211 26.60 -9.91 -0.97
N LYS A 212 26.27 -10.03 -2.25
CA LYS A 212 27.01 -10.89 -3.20
C LYS A 212 28.47 -10.45 -3.38
N ASN A 213 28.71 -9.14 -3.50
CA ASN A 213 30.07 -8.61 -3.63
C ASN A 213 30.88 -8.87 -2.36
N PHE A 214 30.29 -8.64 -1.18
CA PHE A 214 30.94 -8.93 0.11
C PHE A 214 31.28 -10.41 0.27
N ASN A 215 30.36 -11.33 -0.04
CA ASN A 215 30.64 -12.77 0.00
C ASN A 215 31.75 -13.18 -0.96
N LYS A 216 31.82 -12.56 -2.15
CA LYS A 216 32.90 -12.82 -3.12
C LYS A 216 34.25 -12.37 -2.59
N GLU A 217 34.31 -11.22 -1.93
CA GLU A 217 35.52 -10.69 -1.31
C GLU A 217 35.98 -11.57 -0.15
N PHE A 218 35.07 -11.95 0.74
CA PHE A 218 35.32 -12.85 1.87
C PHE A 218 35.85 -14.22 1.42
N ASN A 219 35.24 -14.83 0.40
CA ASN A 219 35.71 -16.09 -0.17
C ASN A 219 37.11 -15.97 -0.80
N THR A 220 37.44 -14.81 -1.37
CA THR A 220 38.77 -14.54 -1.92
C THR A 220 39.82 -14.47 -0.81
N ILE A 221 39.51 -13.80 0.31
CA ILE A 221 40.36 -13.71 1.50
C ILE A 221 40.59 -15.11 2.11
N LEU A 222 39.52 -15.90 2.27
CA LEU A 222 39.62 -17.28 2.77
C LEU A 222 40.53 -18.14 1.88
N LYS A 223 40.38 -18.06 0.57
CA LYS A 223 41.23 -18.78 -0.38
C LYS A 223 42.70 -18.39 -0.25
N GLN A 224 42.99 -17.09 -0.09
CA GLN A 224 44.36 -16.61 0.13
C GLN A 224 44.96 -17.11 1.46
N ASN A 225 44.18 -17.11 2.54
CA ASN A 225 44.63 -17.60 3.84
C ASN A 225 44.91 -19.11 3.82
N ASN A 226 44.05 -19.89 3.15
CA ASN A 226 44.26 -21.33 2.97
C ASN A 226 45.50 -21.64 2.14
N MET A 227 45.77 -20.86 1.08
CA MET A 227 47.01 -21.01 0.27
C MET A 227 48.27 -20.65 1.08
N LYS A 228 48.21 -19.64 1.95
CA LYS A 228 49.32 -19.30 2.85
C LYS A 228 49.58 -20.41 3.86
N LYS A 229 48.51 -21.00 4.43
CA LYS A 229 48.60 -22.11 5.39
C LYS A 229 49.22 -23.36 4.76
N SER A 230 48.74 -23.80 3.59
CA SER A 230 49.30 -24.96 2.90
C SER A 230 50.78 -24.75 2.51
N ALA A 231 51.16 -23.55 2.07
CA ALA A 231 52.56 -23.23 1.79
C ALA A 231 53.45 -23.31 3.06
N SER A 232 52.94 -22.88 4.22
CA SER A 232 53.66 -22.99 5.50
C SER A 232 53.83 -24.44 5.97
N GLU A 233 52.79 -25.28 5.85
CA GLU A 233 52.84 -26.72 6.17
C GLU A 233 53.84 -27.46 5.26
N THR A 234 53.86 -27.11 3.97
CA THR A 234 54.82 -27.70 3.02
C THR A 234 56.27 -27.35 3.35
N LYS A 235 56.53 -26.10 3.78
CA LYS A 235 57.87 -25.67 4.25
C LYS A 235 58.29 -26.43 5.52
N PHE A 236 57.37 -26.58 6.48
CA PHE A 236 57.62 -27.30 7.73
C PHE A 236 57.95 -28.78 7.50
N ASN A 237 57.21 -29.45 6.60
CA ASN A 237 57.48 -30.86 6.24
C ASN A 237 58.84 -31.04 5.56
N ARG A 238 59.26 -30.10 4.69
CA ARG A 238 60.60 -30.16 4.08
C ARG A 238 61.71 -30.07 5.12
N ILE A 239 61.61 -29.12 6.05
CA ILE A 239 62.61 -28.94 7.13
C ILE A 239 62.69 -30.21 7.99
N SER A 240 61.55 -30.78 8.34
CA SER A 240 61.49 -32.03 9.13
C SER A 240 62.18 -33.21 8.44
N HIS A 241 61.99 -33.38 7.13
CA HIS A 241 62.69 -34.40 6.35
C HIS A 241 64.21 -34.17 6.24
N THR A 242 64.66 -32.92 6.16
CA THR A 242 66.09 -32.61 6.14
C THR A 242 66.77 -32.95 7.47
N ILE A 243 66.12 -32.68 8.60
CA ILE A 243 66.64 -32.99 9.94
C ILE A 243 66.78 -34.51 10.13
N ILE A 244 65.81 -35.31 9.65
CA ILE A 244 65.87 -36.78 9.76
C ILE A 244 67.05 -37.37 8.98
N LYS A 245 67.46 -36.79 7.84
CA LYS A 245 68.61 -37.29 7.06
C LYS A 245 69.98 -37.00 7.67
N ILE A 246 70.07 -36.11 8.66
CA ILE A 246 71.34 -35.70 9.29
C ILE A 246 71.62 -36.56 10.55
N LYS A 247 70.62 -37.27 11.07
CA LYS A 247 70.78 -38.27 12.13
C LYS A 247 71.05 -39.65 11.55
#